data_AF-A0A2V7H3V1-F1
#
_entry.id   AF-A0A2V7H3V1-F1
#
_cell.length_a   1.000
_cell.length_b   1.000
_cell.length_c   1.000
_cell.angle_alpha   90.00
_cell.angle_beta   90.00
_cell.angle_gamma   90.00
#
_symmetry.space_group_name_H-M   'P 1'
#
loop_
_entity.id
_entity.type
_entity.pdbx_description
1 polymer ?
#
loop_
_entity_poly.entity_id
_entity_poly.type
_entity_poly.pdbx_seq_one_letter_code
_entity_poly.pdbx_strand_id
1 'polypeptide(L)' 'MRYGFYLPTRGRSAEPDALETLVTRGEALGFHSTVIADHVVFPVT' A
#
# COMPACT_ATOMS: atom_id res chain seq x y z
N MET A 1 -0.09 -0.33 -21.96
CA MET A 1 0.67 -0.94 -20.83
C MET A 1 -0.01 -0.53 -19.54
N ARG A 2 -0.27 -1.46 -18.60
CA ARG A 2 -0.90 -1.17 -17.30
C ARG A 2 0.17 -1.21 -16.21
N TYR A 3 0.28 -0.14 -15.43
CA TYR A 3 1.25 -0.03 -14.34
C TYR A 3 0.55 -0.03 -12.99
N GLY A 4 1.22 -0.58 -11.98
CA GLY A 4 0.72 -0.61 -10.61
C GLY A 4 1.83 -0.36 -9.59
N PHE A 5 1.47 -0.29 -8.32
CA PHE A 5 2.41 -0.05 -7.22
C PHE A 5 2.07 -0.91 -5.99
N TYR A 6 3.07 -1.11 -5.13
CA TYR A 6 2.94 -1.82 -3.86
C TYR A 6 2.63 -0.86 -2.73
N LEU A 7 1.70 -1.22 -1.85
CA LEU A 7 1.48 -0.51 -0.60
C LEU A 7 2.58 -0.84 0.41
N PRO A 8 3.01 0.16 1.20
CA PRO A 8 3.87 -0.07 2.35
C PRO A 8 3.12 -0.89 3.40
N THR A 9 3.82 -1.82 4.05
CA THR A 9 3.27 -2.69 5.10
C THR A 9 3.85 -2.38 6.48
N ARG A 10 4.76 -1.39 6.59
CA ARG A 10 5.42 -0.99 7.83
C ARG A 10 5.72 0.51 7.85
N GLY A 11 5.88 1.07 9.04
CA GLY A 11 6.20 2.48 9.27
C GLY A 11 5.01 3.41 9.05
N ARG A 12 5.24 4.73 9.15
CA ARG A 12 4.19 5.76 9.09
C ARG A 12 3.38 5.76 7.79
N SER A 13 3.98 5.35 6.68
CA SER A 13 3.30 5.28 5.39
C SER A 13 2.32 4.11 5.29
N ALA A 14 2.37 3.15 6.22
CA ALA A 14 1.43 2.05 6.34
C ALA A 14 0.27 2.33 7.32
N GLU A 15 0.18 3.55 7.87
CA GLU A 15 -0.96 3.97 8.66
C GLU A 15 -2.22 4.13 7.78
N PRO A 16 -3.44 3.90 8.31
CA PRO A 16 -4.67 3.90 7.51
C PRO A 16 -4.85 5.13 6.61
N ASP A 17 -4.72 6.34 7.18
CA ASP A 17 -4.91 7.60 6.44
C ASP A 17 -3.84 7.81 5.35
N ALA A 18 -2.61 7.33 5.60
CA ALA A 18 -1.52 7.38 4.64
C ALA A 18 -1.77 6.40 3.47
N LEU A 19 -2.29 5.21 3.75
CA LEU A 19 -2.69 4.23 2.73
C LEU A 19 -3.85 4.75 1.89
N GLU A 20 -4.88 5.34 2.50
CA GLU A 20 -5.99 5.97 1.79
C GLU A 20 -5.49 7.08 0.85
N THR A 21 -4.59 7.92 1.35
CA THR A 21 -3.97 8.98 0.54
C THR A 21 -3.20 8.40 -0.65
N LEU A 22 -2.40 7.34 -0.44
CA LEU A 22 -1.64 6.68 -1.50
C LEU A 22 -2.53 6.07 -2.58
N VAL A 23 -3.59 5.36 -2.18
CA VAL A 23 -4.53 4.73 -3.12
C VAL A 23 -5.27 5.80 -3.93
N THR A 24 -5.83 6.80 -3.26
CA THR A 24 -6.56 7.90 -3.91
C THR A 24 -5.69 8.63 -4.92
N ARG A 25 -4.43 8.94 -4.56
CA ARG A 25 -3.48 9.59 -5.47
C ARG A 25 -3.02 8.65 -6.57
N GLY A 26 -2.84 7.37 -6.29
CA GLY A 26 -2.49 6.35 -7.26
C GLY A 26 -3.54 6.23 -8.37
N GLU A 27 -4.83 6.20 -8.01
CA GLU A 27 -5.93 6.22 -8.96
C GLU A 27 -5.94 7.50 -9.80
N ALA A 28 -5.80 8.68 -9.17
CA ALA A 28 -5.75 9.96 -9.87
C ALA A 28 -4.57 10.07 -10.86
N LEU A 29 -3.46 9.38 -10.60
CA LEU A 29 -2.28 9.31 -11.46
C LEU A 29 -2.41 8.26 -12.57
N GLY A 30 -3.49 7.48 -12.61
CA GLY A 30 -3.72 6.47 -13.64
C GLY A 30 -3.00 5.14 -13.40
N PHE A 31 -2.60 4.83 -12.16
CA PHE A 31 -2.18 3.47 -11.83
C PHE A 31 -3.37 2.53 -11.92
N HIS A 32 -3.15 1.38 -12.53
CA HIS A 32 -4.20 0.42 -12.88
C HIS A 32 -4.42 -0.65 -11.81
N SER A 33 -3.51 -0.77 -10.84
CA SER A 33 -3.59 -1.74 -9.77
C SER A 33 -2.74 -1.31 -8.57
N THR A 34 -3.19 -1.68 -7.39
CA THR A 34 -2.45 -1.59 -6.15
C THR A 34 -2.35 -2.98 -5.54
N VAL A 35 -1.18 -3.34 -5.01
CA VAL A 35 -0.91 -4.66 -4.41
C VAL A 35 -0.43 -4.45 -2.98
N ILE A 36 -0.94 -5.26 -2.04
CA ILE A 36 -0.45 -5.31 -0.67
C ILE A 36 -0.05 -6.74 -0.34
N ALA A 37 1.08 -6.89 0.34
CA ALA A 37 1.53 -8.19 0.80
C ALA A 37 0.88 -8.53 2.14
N ASP A 38 0.23 -9.68 2.21
CA ASP A 38 -0.31 -10.25 3.44
C ASP A 38 0.84 -10.77 4.32
N HIS A 39 0.93 -10.25 5.54
CA HIS A 39 1.98 -10.61 6.49
C HIS A 39 1.36 -11.10 7.79
N VAL A 40 1.71 -12.32 8.18
CA VAL A 40 1.46 -12.83 9.54
C VAL A 40 2.65 -12.45 10.41
N VAL A 41 2.38 -11.74 11.51
CA VAL A 41 3.41 -11.36 12.48
C VAL A 41 3.47 -12.42 13.58
N PHE A 42 4.65 -13.01 13.76
CA PHE A 42 4.93 -13.92 14.87
C PHE A 42 5.56 -13.14 16.02
N PRO A 43 5.01 -13.22 17.25
CA PRO A 43 5.69 -12.72 18.43
C PRO A 43 7.01 -13.47 18.59
N VAL A 44 8.11 -12.73 18.72
CA VAL A 44 9.41 -13.27 19.13
C VAL A 44 9.70 -12.75 20.53
N THR A 45 10.18 -13.65 21.40
CA THR A 45 10.59 -13.38 22.78
C THR A 45 11.88 -12.58 22.83
#